data_AF-A0A3B0SPM1-F1
#
_entry.id   AF-A0A3B0SPM1-F1
#
_cell.length_a   1.000
_cell.length_b   1.000
_cell.length_c   1.000
_cell.angle_alpha   90.00
_cell.angle_beta   90.00
_cell.angle_gamma   90.00
#
_symmetry.space_group_name_H-M   'P 1'
#
loop_
_entity.id
_entity.type
_entity.pdbx_description
1 polymer ?
#
loop_
_entity_poly.entity_id
_entity_poly.type
_entity_poly.pdbx_seq_one_letter_code
_entity_poly.pdbx_strand_id
1 'polypeptide(L)'
;MNYWFLAAAGLSALTFVAHVFGGGPEIHIPVLQSQLSDYFKAVFSVIWHAISAILILNSLVLVSAAMNWPGSHYGAMIVAGQYLSFAILFVFYGLNRLDTLATMPQWMVFTAIPVLIFIALRSHKQPLAKA
;
A
#
# COMPACT_ATOMS: atom_id res chain seq x y z
N MET A 1 11.90 -13.78 -13.56
CA MET A 1 10.80 -12.92 -13.08
C MET A 1 10.16 -13.58 -11.87
N ASN A 2 10.05 -12.87 -10.76
CA ASN A 2 9.43 -13.38 -9.54
C ASN A 2 7.93 -13.06 -9.54
N TYR A 3 7.09 -14.09 -9.74
CA TYR A 3 5.64 -13.93 -9.85
C TYR A 3 4.97 -13.42 -8.56
N TRP A 4 5.57 -13.66 -7.39
CA TRP A 4 5.06 -13.15 -6.11
C TRP A 4 5.29 -11.64 -5.97
N PHE A 5 6.47 -11.14 -6.37
CA PHE A 5 6.70 -9.69 -6.46
C PHE A 5 5.79 -9.04 -7.52
N LEU A 6 5.55 -9.71 -8.65
CA LEU A 6 4.64 -9.21 -9.67
C LEU A 6 3.19 -9.14 -9.17
N ALA A 7 2.73 -10.16 -8.44
CA ALA A 7 1.41 -10.15 -7.80
C ALA A 7 1.29 -9.03 -6.76
N ALA A 8 2.32 -8.84 -5.93
CA ALA A 8 2.39 -7.74 -4.97
C ALA A 8 2.34 -6.36 -5.66
N ALA A 9 3.08 -6.19 -6.77
CA ALA A 9 3.07 -4.99 -7.58
C ALA A 9 1.69 -4.72 -8.20
N GLY A 10 1.04 -5.76 -8.75
CA GLY A 10 -0.30 -5.66 -9.30
C GLY A 10 -1.33 -5.26 -8.25
N LEU A 11 -1.29 -5.87 -7.06
CA LEU A 11 -2.19 -5.53 -5.96
C LEU A 11 -1.95 -4.11 -5.44
N SER A 12 -0.68 -3.68 -5.36
CA SER A 12 -0.28 -2.30 -5.03
C SER A 12 -0.84 -1.30 -6.05
N ALA A 13 -0.74 -1.59 -7.34
CA ALA A 13 -1.27 -0.74 -8.41
C ALA A 13 -2.80 -0.68 -8.42
N LEU A 14 -3.48 -1.81 -8.18
CA LEU A 14 -4.93 -1.84 -8.00
C LEU A 14 -5.36 -1.02 -6.78
N THR A 15 -4.57 -1.04 -5.70
CA THR A 15 -4.82 -0.21 -4.51
C THR A 15 -4.67 1.27 -4.84
N PHE A 16 -3.70 1.67 -5.65
CA PHE A 16 -3.59 3.04 -6.17
C PHE A 16 -4.83 3.47 -6.96
N VAL A 17 -5.31 2.61 -7.87
CA VAL A 17 -6.53 2.86 -8.65
C VAL A 17 -7.74 3.02 -7.72
N ALA A 18 -7.94 2.10 -6.78
CA ALA A 18 -9.03 2.16 -5.82
C ALA A 18 -8.96 3.41 -4.93
N HIS A 19 -7.76 3.81 -4.50
CA HIS A 19 -7.54 5.05 -3.74
C HIS A 19 -7.97 6.27 -4.54
N VAL A 20 -7.48 6.44 -5.77
CA VAL A 20 -7.76 7.62 -6.58
C VAL A 20 -9.23 7.68 -7.02
N PHE A 21 -9.77 6.59 -7.57
CA PHE A 21 -11.08 6.59 -8.22
C PHE A 21 -12.24 6.18 -7.31
N GLY A 22 -11.99 5.35 -6.29
CA GLY A 22 -12.98 5.01 -5.26
C GLY A 22 -12.95 6.01 -4.12
N GLY A 23 -11.79 6.18 -3.49
CA GLY A 23 -11.66 7.08 -2.34
C GLY A 23 -11.77 8.57 -2.71
N GLY A 24 -11.53 8.95 -3.96
CA GLY A 24 -11.69 10.35 -4.41
C GLY A 24 -13.12 10.86 -4.20
N PRO A 25 -14.12 10.24 -4.85
CA PRO A 25 -15.54 10.53 -4.64
C PRO A 25 -16.04 10.26 -3.22
N GLU A 26 -15.57 9.20 -2.57
CA GLU A 26 -16.09 8.81 -1.24
C GLU A 26 -15.51 9.63 -0.09
N ILE A 27 -14.27 10.10 -0.18
CA ILE A 27 -13.54 10.72 0.93
C ILE A 27 -13.01 12.10 0.54
N HIS A 28 -12.23 12.21 -0.54
CA HIS A 28 -11.52 13.45 -0.85
C HIS A 28 -12.47 14.61 -1.19
N ILE A 29 -13.39 14.38 -2.13
CA ILE A 29 -14.36 15.39 -2.56
C ILE A 29 -15.27 15.83 -1.39
N PRO A 30 -15.88 14.93 -0.59
CA PRO A 30 -16.68 15.32 0.57
C PRO A 30 -15.92 16.15 1.61
N VAL A 31 -14.63 15.83 1.87
CA VAL A 31 -13.81 16.64 2.79
C VAL A 31 -13.59 18.05 2.24
N LEU A 32 -13.36 18.21 0.93
CA LEU A 32 -13.22 19.53 0.30
C LEU A 32 -14.52 20.34 0.29
N GLN A 33 -15.68 19.67 0.27
CA GLN A 33 -17.00 20.29 0.33
C GLN A 33 -17.47 20.59 1.77
N SER A 34 -16.74 20.12 2.78
CA SER A 34 -17.06 20.36 4.19
C SER A 34 -16.86 21.84 4.60
N GLN A 35 -17.28 22.17 5.83
CA GLN A 35 -17.11 23.50 6.43
C GLN A 35 -15.70 23.75 7.01
N LEU A 36 -14.72 22.89 6.72
CA LEU A 36 -13.32 23.11 7.13
C LEU A 36 -12.75 24.36 6.45
N SER A 37 -11.76 24.98 7.10
CA SER A 37 -11.01 26.09 6.48
C SER A 37 -10.21 25.62 5.27
N ASP A 38 -9.97 26.54 4.33
CA ASP A 38 -9.21 26.25 3.12
C ASP A 38 -7.79 25.73 3.43
N TYR A 39 -7.20 26.19 4.54
CA TYR A 39 -5.92 25.68 5.03
C TYR A 39 -5.98 24.16 5.30
N PHE A 40 -6.96 23.69 6.08
CA PHE A 40 -7.07 22.26 6.40
C PHE A 40 -7.39 21.42 5.16
N LYS A 41 -8.23 21.94 4.26
CA LYS A 41 -8.55 21.30 2.97
C LYS A 41 -7.31 21.14 2.08
N ALA A 42 -6.46 22.16 2.05
CA ALA A 42 -5.20 22.12 1.30
C ALA A 42 -4.24 21.10 1.89
N VAL A 43 -4.04 21.09 3.21
CA VAL A 43 -3.19 20.09 3.90
C VAL A 43 -3.71 18.68 3.66
N PHE A 44 -5.02 18.47 3.77
CA PHE A 44 -5.64 17.17 3.50
C PHE A 44 -5.40 16.72 2.05
N SER A 45 -5.51 17.62 1.07
CA SER A 45 -5.23 17.32 -0.34
C SER A 45 -3.77 16.95 -0.59
N VAL A 46 -2.83 17.58 0.11
CA VAL A 46 -1.41 17.19 0.04
C VAL A 46 -1.23 15.77 0.55
N ILE A 47 -1.81 15.41 1.69
CA ILE A 47 -1.73 14.04 2.24
C ILE A 47 -2.39 13.04 1.27
N TRP A 48 -3.56 13.38 0.72
CA TRP A 48 -4.27 12.57 -0.27
C TRP A 48 -3.39 12.23 -1.48
N HIS A 49 -2.77 13.24 -2.09
CA HIS A 49 -1.87 13.05 -3.25
C HIS A 49 -0.53 12.42 -2.89
N ALA A 50 -0.01 12.67 -1.68
CA ALA A 50 1.19 12.01 -1.19
C ALA A 50 0.98 10.48 -1.09
N ILE A 51 -0.18 10.03 -0.61
CA ILE A 51 -0.53 8.60 -0.62
C ILE A 51 -0.63 8.08 -2.05
N SER A 52 -1.26 8.81 -2.97
CA SER A 52 -1.29 8.43 -4.40
C SER A 52 0.12 8.22 -4.97
N ALA A 53 1.03 9.18 -4.75
CA ALA A 53 2.42 9.11 -5.19
C ALA A 53 3.18 7.93 -4.57
N ILE A 54 2.97 7.70 -3.27
CA ILE A 54 3.58 6.60 -2.55
C ILE A 54 3.12 5.24 -3.11
N LEU A 55 1.82 5.06 -3.38
CA LEU A 55 1.29 3.78 -3.88
C LEU A 55 1.84 3.45 -5.27
N ILE A 56 1.93 4.44 -6.17
CA ILE A 56 2.52 4.21 -7.50
C ILE A 56 4.03 3.94 -7.42
N LEU A 57 4.77 4.68 -6.58
CA LEU A 57 6.20 4.44 -6.38
C LEU A 57 6.47 3.05 -5.80
N ASN A 58 5.67 2.63 -4.82
CA ASN A 58 5.75 1.28 -4.26
C ASN A 58 5.48 0.22 -5.33
N SER A 59 4.50 0.43 -6.21
CA SER A 59 4.23 -0.46 -7.34
C SER A 59 5.46 -0.61 -8.23
N LEU A 60 6.12 0.51 -8.58
CA LEU A 60 7.33 0.50 -9.41
C LEU A 60 8.51 -0.21 -8.74
N VAL A 61 8.71 -0.01 -7.43
CA VAL A 61 9.72 -0.73 -6.65
C VAL A 61 9.46 -2.24 -6.63
N LEU A 62 8.20 -2.65 -6.54
CA LEU A 62 7.84 -4.07 -6.58
C LEU A 62 7.99 -4.67 -7.99
N VAL A 63 7.75 -3.89 -9.05
CA VAL A 63 8.06 -4.29 -10.44
C VAL A 63 9.56 -4.50 -10.62
N SER A 64 10.41 -3.58 -10.12
CA SER A 64 11.87 -3.76 -10.21
C SER A 64 12.34 -5.00 -9.44
N ALA A 65 11.71 -5.30 -8.30
CA ALA A 65 11.94 -6.54 -7.57
C ALA A 65 11.48 -7.79 -8.34
N ALA A 66 10.35 -7.74 -9.03
CA ALA A 66 9.90 -8.82 -9.90
C ALA A 66 10.88 -9.09 -11.06
N MET A 67 11.55 -8.05 -11.54
CA MET A 67 12.58 -8.11 -12.58
C MET A 67 13.98 -8.49 -12.05
N ASN A 68 14.13 -8.75 -10.75
CA ASN A 68 15.40 -9.10 -10.09
C ASN A 68 16.50 -8.03 -10.30
N TRP A 69 16.15 -6.74 -10.29
CA TRP A 69 17.16 -5.69 -10.38
C TRP A 69 18.10 -5.70 -9.15
N PRO A 70 19.39 -5.36 -9.31
CA PRO A 70 20.33 -5.36 -8.18
C PRO A 70 19.84 -4.50 -7.01
N GLY A 71 19.76 -5.10 -5.82
CA GLY A 71 19.36 -4.40 -4.58
C GLY A 71 17.86 -4.13 -4.41
N SER A 72 17.01 -4.49 -5.38
CA SER A 72 15.57 -4.22 -5.34
C SER A 72 14.84 -4.91 -4.17
N HIS A 73 15.39 -5.99 -3.62
CA HIS A 73 14.81 -6.70 -2.48
C HIS A 73 14.82 -5.87 -1.19
N TYR A 74 15.82 -4.99 -1.00
CA TYR A 74 15.83 -4.04 0.11
C TYR A 74 14.71 -3.01 -0.05
N GLY A 75 14.48 -2.53 -1.27
CA GLY A 75 13.34 -1.68 -1.60
C GLY A 75 12.01 -2.37 -1.29
N ALA A 76 11.86 -3.64 -1.68
CA ALA A 76 10.67 -4.43 -1.37
C ALA A 76 10.44 -4.59 0.15
N MET A 77 11.50 -4.71 0.96
CA MET A 77 11.39 -4.75 2.42
C MET A 77 10.90 -3.42 3.00
N ILE A 78 11.38 -2.29 2.47
CA ILE A 78 10.88 -0.95 2.86
C ILE A 78 9.39 -0.83 2.53
N VAL A 79 8.99 -1.24 1.32
CA VAL A 79 7.59 -1.24 0.89
C VAL A 79 6.71 -2.11 1.81
N ALA A 80 7.19 -3.31 2.20
CA ALA A 80 6.48 -4.17 3.15
C ALA A 80 6.30 -3.49 4.51
N GLY A 81 7.36 -2.88 5.06
CA GLY A 81 7.28 -2.15 6.33
C GLY A 81 6.32 -0.96 6.29
N GLN A 82 6.28 -0.26 5.16
CA GLN A 82 5.36 0.86 4.98
C GLN A 82 3.91 0.42 4.88
N TYR A 83 3.61 -0.65 4.13
CA TYR A 83 2.25 -1.20 4.06
C TYR A 83 1.79 -1.78 5.39
N LEU A 84 2.66 -2.46 6.14
CA LEU A 84 2.34 -2.89 7.51
C LEU A 84 2.04 -1.69 8.41
N SER A 85 2.80 -0.59 8.29
CA SER A 85 2.51 0.64 9.02
C SER A 85 1.12 1.20 8.69
N PHE A 86 0.72 1.20 7.41
CA PHE A 86 -0.64 1.60 7.02
C PHE A 86 -1.69 0.65 7.59
N ALA A 87 -1.49 -0.66 7.51
CA ALA A 87 -2.41 -1.64 8.09
C ALA A 87 -2.60 -1.40 9.60
N ILE A 88 -1.51 -1.15 10.34
CA ILE A 88 -1.55 -0.81 11.77
C ILE A 88 -2.37 0.45 12.01
N LEU A 89 -2.18 1.52 11.23
CA LEU A 89 -2.97 2.75 11.37
C LEU A 89 -4.47 2.49 11.14
N PHE A 90 -4.83 1.75 10.10
CA PHE A 90 -6.23 1.42 9.81
C PHE A 90 -6.86 0.54 10.90
N VAL A 91 -6.14 -0.44 11.43
CA VAL A 91 -6.59 -1.25 12.57
C VAL A 91 -6.75 -0.39 13.81
N PHE A 92 -5.75 0.42 14.14
CA PHE A 92 -5.76 1.26 15.33
C PHE A 92 -6.92 2.25 15.31
N TYR A 93 -7.09 3.02 14.23
CA TYR A 93 -8.19 3.98 14.15
C TYR A 93 -9.55 3.31 13.94
N GLY A 94 -9.63 2.16 13.25
CA GLY A 94 -10.86 1.39 13.15
C GLY A 94 -11.38 0.95 14.51
N LEU A 95 -10.52 0.38 15.34
CA LEU A 95 -10.89 -0.06 16.69
C LEU A 95 -11.12 1.11 17.66
N ASN A 96 -10.25 2.13 17.67
CA ASN A 96 -10.29 3.17 18.70
C ASN A 96 -11.22 4.36 18.36
N ARG A 97 -11.67 4.51 17.11
CA ARG A 97 -12.55 5.61 16.69
C ARG A 97 -13.88 5.17 16.12
N LEU A 98 -13.97 3.96 15.56
CA LEU A 98 -15.17 3.46 14.91
C LEU A 98 -15.73 2.18 15.57
N ASP A 99 -15.04 1.65 16.58
CA ASP A 99 -15.37 0.39 17.28
C ASP A 99 -15.54 -0.82 16.33
N THR A 100 -14.97 -0.75 15.13
CA THR A 100 -15.06 -1.83 14.12
C THR A 100 -13.96 -1.72 13.06
N LEU A 101 -13.56 -2.89 12.53
CA LEU A 101 -12.65 -3.00 11.39
C LEU A 101 -13.38 -3.05 10.04
N ALA A 102 -14.71 -3.18 10.05
CA ALA A 102 -15.50 -3.37 8.84
C ALA A 102 -15.66 -2.07 8.04
N THR A 103 -15.76 -0.93 8.72
CA THR A 103 -15.96 0.39 8.07
C THR A 103 -14.74 0.85 7.28
N MET A 104 -13.55 0.41 7.69
CA MET A 104 -12.30 0.73 7.01
C MET A 104 -11.55 -0.55 6.64
N PRO A 105 -11.99 -1.28 5.60
CA PRO A 105 -11.45 -2.58 5.21
C PRO A 105 -10.03 -2.54 4.63
N GLN A 106 -9.43 -1.35 4.46
CA GLN A 106 -8.15 -1.15 3.79
C GLN A 106 -6.98 -1.88 4.49
N TRP A 107 -7.07 -2.15 5.80
CA TRP A 107 -6.06 -2.94 6.52
C TRP A 107 -5.82 -4.32 5.88
N MET A 108 -6.83 -4.92 5.24
CA MET A 108 -6.71 -6.23 4.61
C MET A 108 -5.73 -6.20 3.44
N VAL A 109 -5.89 -5.24 2.51
CA VAL A 109 -5.00 -5.15 1.34
C VAL A 109 -3.60 -4.72 1.74
N PHE A 110 -3.48 -3.81 2.72
CA PHE A 110 -2.19 -3.39 3.27
C PHE A 110 -1.49 -4.48 4.08
N THR A 111 -2.19 -5.54 4.49
CA THR A 111 -1.59 -6.75 5.08
C THR A 111 -1.23 -7.78 4.02
N ALA A 112 -2.11 -7.96 3.02
CA ALA A 112 -1.92 -8.94 1.95
C ALA A 112 -0.66 -8.66 1.10
N ILE A 113 -0.37 -7.38 0.78
CA ILE A 113 0.80 -7.02 -0.02
C ILE A 113 2.13 -7.43 0.67
N PRO A 114 2.39 -7.07 1.94
CA PRO A 114 3.54 -7.59 2.71
C PRO A 114 3.65 -9.11 2.74
N VAL A 115 2.53 -9.83 2.87
CA VAL A 115 2.53 -11.30 2.85
C VAL A 115 3.09 -11.82 1.51
N LEU A 116 2.63 -11.28 0.38
CA LEU A 116 3.16 -11.63 -0.95
C LEU A 116 4.65 -11.31 -1.06
N ILE A 117 5.09 -10.16 -0.53
CA ILE A 117 6.50 -9.77 -0.49
C ILE A 117 7.34 -10.77 0.33
N PHE A 118 6.87 -11.19 1.50
CA PHE A 118 7.60 -12.15 2.33
C PHE A 118 7.68 -13.54 1.70
N ILE A 119 6.61 -13.99 1.02
CA ILE A 119 6.62 -15.22 0.23
C ILE A 119 7.66 -15.09 -0.91
N ALA A 120 7.67 -13.97 -1.63
CA ALA A 120 8.64 -13.69 -2.68
C ALA A 120 10.08 -13.76 -2.16
N LEU A 121 10.37 -13.10 -1.03
CA LEU A 121 11.71 -13.09 -0.41
C LEU A 121 12.16 -14.47 0.06
N ARG A 122 11.24 -15.29 0.60
CA ARG A 122 11.55 -16.67 0.99
C ARG A 122 11.88 -17.53 -0.23
N SER A 123 11.13 -17.39 -1.32
CA SER A 123 11.39 -18.11 -2.58
C SER A 123 12.72 -17.69 -3.23
N HIS A 124 13.13 -16.43 -3.05
CA HIS A 124 14.39 -15.91 -3.58
C HIS A 124 15.62 -16.40 -2.79
N LYS A 125 15.47 -16.70 -1.50
CA LYS A 125 16.54 -17.21 -0.63
C LYS A 125 16.79 -18.71 -0.74
N GLN A 126 15.95 -19.47 -1.44
CA GLN A 126 16.22 -20.89 -1.70
C GLN A 126 17.05 -21.01 -2.98
N PRO A 127 18.38 -21.19 -2.91
CA PRO A 127 19.06 -21.91 -3.98
C PRO A 127 18.51 -23.33 -3.98
N LEU A 128 18.39 -23.93 -5.16
CA LEU A 128 18.02 -25.33 -5.33
C LEU A 128 18.81 -26.19 -4.33
N ALA A 129 18.16 -26.67 -3.29
CA ALA A 129 18.59 -27.88 -2.62
C ALA A 129 18.30 -29.02 -3.60
N LYS A 130 19.21 -29.22 -4.54
CA LYS A 130 19.32 -30.37 -5.44
C LYS A 130 20.81 -30.66 -5.55
N ALA A 131 21.29 -31.87 -5.48
CA ALA A 131 20.79 -33.20 -5.12
C ALA A 131 22.06 -34.05 -4.95
#